data_AF-A0A6I4W569-F1
#
_entry.id   AF-A0A6I4W569-F1
#
_cell.length_a   1.000
_cell.length_b   1.000
_cell.length_c   1.000
_cell.angle_alpha   90.00
_cell.angle_beta   90.00
_cell.angle_gamma   90.00
#
_symmetry.space_group_name_H-M   'P 1'
#
loop_
_entity.id
_entity.type
_entity.pdbx_description
1 polymer ?
#
loop_
_entity_poly.entity_id
_entity_poly.type
_entity_poly.pdbx_seq_one_letter_code
_entity_poly.pdbx_strand_id
1 'polypeptide(L)'
;MPQKPPVRVDVEWALWGRSPETGRDGLLACSAGRLGVENFAEIIGRYDPGTPDALPQVTVAWAGAGDRSYLTLARQEWSAEEDRYGRRTATVRLFCVPYAALGGTPVSYEELHARFADRALPPDGSAPLSVELAGLRPKELGDRVTDQVRATAALLLTGRRVCVIPDAVLSLDTRLRFLDTVAALLPYGMRTSLSASTWTSGTADHRIRLSFSGAVRSGFHTVVLNGRTPPPFGEAASAYLDLLREASDLTPVIRALAGSTEPLTFRDGADEALLRLEHAVHGRPADVAAALTACADTIDRRRWGVLRERLPRLARQTRVRWDPEARERHREVVEARGLLSARSVPSDVRADLYDAVLLLAYGPALTHADVARILDSVGEPSADLVAAIVRHAVADLDTALLLGDRPGGGGGREIVRRADAADLVAWVAAHPDEHAPVDRVLAEILSRRRSDAGAVLAALRDHDYLADAVAVRHADDHRAQVRVLRDLLVAAYGGRYLTDEQRREVAEHPAAESHPALREAAEPPEDEPVRPAYGASAAVGVKPRLPFVLSDTALVLTVLAVFVLAVLGVVLLIWLLAS
;
A
#
# COMPACT_ATOMS: atom_id res chain seq x y z
N MET A 1 8.26 27.11 -29.64
CA MET A 1 6.82 26.73 -29.60
C MET A 1 6.06 27.80 -28.84
N PRO A 2 4.83 28.15 -29.27
CA PRO A 2 4.08 29.26 -28.70
C PRO A 2 3.67 28.96 -27.25
N GLN A 3 3.66 29.99 -26.40
CA GLN A 3 3.08 29.93 -25.06
C GLN A 3 1.61 29.49 -25.18
N LYS A 4 1.15 28.61 -24.27
CA LYS A 4 -0.29 28.32 -24.17
C LYS A 4 -1.05 29.62 -23.92
N PRO A 5 -2.23 29.81 -24.52
CA PRO A 5 -3.02 31.01 -24.29
C PRO A 5 -3.36 31.15 -22.80
N PRO A 6 -3.50 32.40 -22.30
CA PRO A 6 -3.90 32.64 -20.93
C PRO A 6 -5.27 32.00 -20.67
N VAL A 7 -5.49 31.57 -19.43
CA VAL A 7 -6.77 31.01 -18.98
C VAL A 7 -7.56 32.08 -18.24
N ARG A 8 -8.84 32.23 -18.58
CA ARG A 8 -9.76 33.08 -17.84
C ARG A 8 -10.43 32.26 -16.74
N VAL A 9 -10.39 32.78 -15.52
CA VAL A 9 -10.95 32.13 -14.34
C VAL A 9 -11.77 33.12 -13.52
N ASP A 10 -12.84 32.64 -12.91
CA ASP A 10 -13.62 33.41 -11.95
C ASP A 10 -13.13 33.08 -10.53
N VAL A 11 -12.56 34.10 -9.89
CA VAL A 11 -11.83 34.00 -8.62
C VAL A 11 -12.71 34.51 -7.51
N GLU A 12 -13.00 33.63 -6.56
CA GLU A 12 -13.72 34.01 -5.34
C GLU A 12 -12.75 34.67 -4.37
N TRP A 13 -13.22 35.66 -3.61
CA TRP A 13 -12.33 36.46 -2.78
C TRP A 13 -12.95 36.82 -1.44
N ALA A 14 -12.08 37.08 -0.48
CA ALA A 14 -12.44 37.50 0.87
C ALA A 14 -11.42 38.49 1.43
N LEU A 15 -11.91 39.43 2.24
CA LEU A 15 -11.12 40.33 3.07
C LEU A 15 -11.37 39.98 4.54
N TRP A 16 -10.32 39.62 5.26
CA TRP A 16 -10.34 39.37 6.68
C TRP A 16 -9.49 40.41 7.42
N GLY A 17 -9.94 40.83 8.59
CA GLY A 17 -9.24 41.81 9.40
C GLY A 17 -10.04 42.19 10.63
N ARG A 18 -9.63 43.28 11.27
CA ARG A 18 -10.36 43.82 12.42
C ARG A 18 -11.53 44.68 11.97
N SER A 19 -12.73 44.37 12.44
CA SER A 19 -13.92 45.16 12.18
C SER A 19 -13.81 46.54 12.86
N PRO A 20 -14.00 47.65 12.13
CA PRO A 20 -14.04 48.99 12.74
C PRO A 20 -15.19 49.15 13.74
N GLU A 21 -16.32 48.47 13.50
CA GLU A 21 -17.53 48.59 14.32
C GLU A 21 -17.42 47.79 15.63
N THR A 22 -16.93 46.56 15.56
CA THR A 22 -16.92 45.64 16.72
C THR A 22 -15.54 45.51 17.39
N GLY A 23 -14.48 45.93 16.70
CA GLY A 23 -13.09 45.76 17.14
C GLY A 23 -12.62 44.30 17.17
N ARG A 24 -13.41 43.35 16.66
CA ARG A 24 -13.08 41.92 16.60
C ARG A 24 -12.50 41.55 15.25
N ASP A 25 -11.62 40.55 15.24
CA ASP A 25 -11.06 40.00 14.02
C ASP A 25 -12.10 39.06 13.36
N GLY A 26 -12.29 39.20 12.05
CA GLY A 26 -13.30 38.47 11.31
C GLY A 26 -13.31 38.81 9.81
N LEU A 27 -14.29 38.25 9.11
CA LEU A 27 -14.52 38.57 7.70
C LEU A 27 -15.14 39.97 7.58
N LEU A 28 -14.54 40.81 6.74
CA LEU A 28 -14.97 42.19 6.49
C LEU A 28 -15.75 42.33 5.19
N ALA A 29 -15.39 41.54 4.17
CA ALA A 29 -16.08 41.51 2.87
C ALA A 29 -15.76 40.20 2.14
N CYS A 30 -16.65 39.74 1.27
CA CYS A 30 -16.38 38.63 0.35
C CYS A 30 -17.21 38.70 -0.93
N SER A 31 -16.83 37.88 -1.92
CA SER A 31 -17.62 37.70 -3.13
C SER A 31 -18.91 36.92 -2.87
N ALA A 32 -19.99 37.24 -3.59
CA ALA A 32 -21.22 36.44 -3.67
C ALA A 32 -21.05 35.24 -4.62
N GLY A 33 -20.07 34.38 -4.33
CA GLY A 33 -19.71 33.19 -5.10
C GLY A 33 -20.29 31.90 -4.51
N ARG A 34 -19.60 30.77 -4.74
CA ARG A 34 -19.96 29.46 -4.16
C ARG A 34 -19.44 29.30 -2.73
N LEU A 35 -18.38 30.00 -2.37
CA LEU A 35 -17.81 30.04 -1.04
C LEU A 35 -18.54 31.10 -0.21
N GLY A 36 -19.09 30.67 0.93
CA GLY A 36 -19.71 31.56 1.91
C GLY A 36 -18.72 32.02 2.97
N VAL A 37 -19.21 32.86 3.89
CA VAL A 37 -18.46 33.41 5.03
C VAL A 37 -17.76 32.31 5.84
N GLU A 38 -18.47 31.22 6.15
CA GLU A 38 -17.94 30.10 6.92
C GLU A 38 -16.78 29.39 6.21
N ASN A 39 -16.87 29.23 4.88
CA ASN A 39 -15.81 28.61 4.10
C ASN A 39 -14.54 29.47 4.11
N PHE A 40 -14.67 30.78 3.92
CA PHE A 40 -13.52 31.68 3.98
C PHE A 40 -12.87 31.71 5.37
N ALA A 41 -13.68 31.75 6.43
CA ALA A 41 -13.19 31.68 7.80
C ALA A 41 -12.43 30.38 8.08
N GLU A 42 -12.95 29.23 7.62
CA GLU A 42 -12.28 27.94 7.73
C GLU A 42 -10.93 27.93 7.00
N ILE A 43 -10.89 28.41 5.75
CA ILE A 43 -9.67 28.43 4.94
C ILE A 43 -8.59 29.29 5.61
N ILE A 44 -8.94 30.50 6.05
CA ILE A 44 -7.99 31.42 6.70
C ILE A 44 -7.50 30.83 8.01
N GLY A 45 -8.39 30.35 8.87
CA GLY A 45 -8.00 29.78 10.16
C GLY A 45 -7.15 28.51 10.04
N ARG A 46 -7.40 27.67 9.02
CA ARG A 46 -6.66 26.42 8.80
C ARG A 46 -5.21 26.64 8.38
N TYR A 47 -4.93 27.72 7.66
CA TYR A 47 -3.61 28.01 7.10
C TYR A 47 -2.99 29.28 7.67
N ASP A 48 -3.37 29.66 8.89
CA ASP A 48 -2.79 30.80 9.58
C ASP A 48 -1.26 30.58 9.81
N PRO A 49 -0.39 31.43 9.23
CA PRO A 49 1.05 31.36 9.46
C PRO A 49 1.48 31.86 10.84
N GLY A 50 0.54 32.35 11.65
CA GLY A 50 0.76 32.96 12.96
C GLY A 50 1.12 34.43 12.87
N THR A 51 1.50 35.01 14.02
CA THR A 51 1.86 36.43 14.10
C THR A 51 3.08 36.74 13.22
N PRO A 52 2.94 37.62 12.21
CA PRO A 52 4.03 37.93 11.30
C PRO A 52 5.06 38.84 11.98
N ASP A 53 6.35 38.52 11.81
CA ASP A 53 7.45 39.38 12.23
C ASP A 53 7.77 40.46 11.17
N ALA A 54 7.37 40.21 9.91
CA ALA A 54 7.50 41.13 8.79
C ALA A 54 6.36 40.92 7.78
N LEU A 55 5.80 42.02 7.26
CA LEU A 55 4.77 42.02 6.20
C LEU A 55 5.25 42.89 5.02
N PRO A 56 4.80 42.61 3.77
CA PRO A 56 3.79 41.62 3.38
C PRO A 56 4.28 40.17 3.43
N GLN A 57 3.34 39.23 3.60
CA GLN A 57 3.58 37.79 3.43
C GLN A 57 2.47 37.13 2.62
N VAL A 58 2.81 36.03 1.95
CA VAL A 58 1.91 35.27 1.10
C VAL A 58 1.88 33.82 1.54
N THR A 59 0.67 33.27 1.65
CA THR A 59 0.42 31.85 1.89
C THR A 59 -0.41 31.29 0.74
N VAL A 60 0.11 30.30 0.06
CA VAL A 60 -0.63 29.50 -0.92
C VAL A 60 -1.10 28.21 -0.27
N ALA A 61 -2.32 27.80 -0.53
CA ALA A 61 -2.88 26.58 0.02
C ALA A 61 -3.98 26.03 -0.88
N TRP A 62 -4.77 25.10 -0.37
CA TRP A 62 -5.88 24.51 -1.07
C TRP A 62 -7.10 24.39 -0.16
N ALA A 63 -8.28 24.40 -0.77
CA ALA A 63 -9.55 24.24 -0.08
C ALA A 63 -10.51 23.37 -0.90
N GLY A 64 -11.49 22.76 -0.22
CA GLY A 64 -12.50 21.92 -0.87
C GLY A 64 -11.97 20.59 -1.41
N ALA A 65 -12.85 19.80 -2.02
CA ALA A 65 -12.52 18.47 -2.56
C ALA A 65 -13.18 18.24 -3.92
N GLY A 66 -12.58 17.39 -4.75
CA GLY A 66 -13.12 17.00 -6.05
C GLY A 66 -13.25 18.19 -7.03
N ASP A 67 -14.43 18.31 -7.64
CA ASP A 67 -14.79 19.39 -8.57
C ASP A 67 -14.88 20.78 -7.89
N ARG A 68 -14.92 20.80 -6.55
CA ARG A 68 -14.93 22.01 -5.71
C ARG A 68 -13.59 22.28 -5.04
N SER A 69 -12.49 21.76 -5.60
CA SER A 69 -11.16 22.11 -5.12
C SER A 69 -10.73 23.49 -5.63
N TYR A 70 -10.17 24.30 -4.72
CA TYR A 70 -9.62 25.62 -5.00
C TYR A 70 -8.13 25.63 -4.67
N LEU A 71 -7.35 26.29 -5.53
CA LEU A 71 -6.01 26.76 -5.18
C LEU A 71 -6.17 28.16 -4.57
N THR A 72 -5.65 28.37 -3.37
CA THR A 72 -5.85 29.62 -2.63
C THR A 72 -4.55 30.41 -2.52
N LEU A 73 -4.65 31.73 -2.58
CA LEU A 73 -3.57 32.67 -2.27
C LEU A 73 -4.08 33.68 -1.25
N ALA A 74 -3.52 33.63 -0.05
CA ALA A 74 -3.74 34.60 1.02
C ALA A 74 -2.55 35.56 1.04
N ARG A 75 -2.82 36.86 0.96
CA ARG A 75 -1.82 37.92 1.15
C ARG A 75 -2.15 38.69 2.41
N GLN A 76 -1.22 38.67 3.36
CA GLN A 76 -1.35 39.40 4.62
C GLN A 76 -0.51 40.67 4.59
N GLU A 77 -1.12 41.77 5.01
CA GLU A 77 -0.55 43.12 4.97
C GLU A 77 -0.98 43.92 6.18
N TRP A 78 -0.18 44.93 6.53
CA TRP A 78 -0.60 45.91 7.53
C TRP A 78 -1.81 46.69 7.00
N SER A 79 -2.84 46.81 7.83
CA SER A 79 -3.93 47.75 7.61
C SER A 79 -3.39 49.18 7.55
N ALA A 80 -4.06 50.02 6.75
CA ALA A 80 -3.84 51.47 6.80
C ALA A 80 -4.36 52.07 8.12
N GLU A 81 -5.35 51.43 8.72
CA GLU A 81 -5.96 51.85 9.98
C GLU A 81 -5.21 51.26 11.18
N GLU A 82 -5.06 52.05 12.23
CA GLU A 82 -4.58 51.60 13.53
C GLU A 82 -5.75 51.21 14.43
N ASP A 83 -5.54 50.24 15.33
CA ASP A 83 -6.55 49.94 16.34
C ASP A 83 -6.71 51.12 17.33
N ARG A 84 -7.72 51.04 18.20
CA ARG A 84 -8.00 52.06 19.24
C ARG A 84 -6.83 52.36 20.20
N TYR A 85 -5.75 51.58 20.15
CA TYR A 85 -4.53 51.74 20.94
C TYR A 85 -3.32 52.21 20.09
N GLY A 86 -3.54 52.62 18.84
CA GLY A 86 -2.48 53.07 17.92
C GLY A 86 -1.62 51.93 17.38
N ARG A 87 -2.09 50.69 17.41
CA ARG A 87 -1.34 49.54 16.89
C ARG A 87 -1.81 49.19 15.49
N ARG A 88 -0.87 49.01 14.56
CA ARG A 88 -1.16 48.50 13.23
C ARG A 88 -1.73 47.09 13.33
N THR A 89 -2.85 46.83 12.67
CA THR A 89 -3.44 45.49 12.57
C THR A 89 -3.10 44.86 11.23
N ALA A 90 -3.17 43.54 11.11
CA ALA A 90 -2.99 42.88 9.83
C ALA A 90 -4.35 42.58 9.18
N THR A 91 -4.42 42.74 7.87
CA THR A 91 -5.53 42.29 7.03
C THR A 91 -5.07 41.17 6.13
N VAL A 92 -5.96 40.25 5.78
CA VAL A 92 -5.71 39.16 4.85
C VAL A 92 -6.65 39.29 3.67
N ARG A 93 -6.09 39.41 2.47
CA ARG A 93 -6.80 39.28 1.20
C ARG A 93 -6.64 37.85 0.72
N LEU A 94 -7.74 37.10 0.69
CA LEU A 94 -7.78 35.72 0.23
C LEU A 94 -8.40 35.64 -1.16
N PHE A 95 -7.74 34.92 -2.06
CA PHE A 95 -8.21 34.62 -3.41
C PHE A 95 -8.30 33.11 -3.59
N CYS A 96 -9.42 32.62 -4.10
CA CYS A 96 -9.71 31.20 -4.30
C CYS A 96 -9.95 30.94 -5.79
N VAL A 97 -8.98 30.30 -6.44
CA VAL A 97 -9.03 29.98 -7.87
C VAL A 97 -9.54 28.55 -8.05
N PRO A 98 -10.62 28.30 -8.83
CA PRO A 98 -11.10 26.95 -9.09
C PRO A 98 -10.02 26.08 -9.75
N TYR A 99 -9.61 25.01 -9.10
CA TYR A 99 -8.47 24.20 -9.54
C TYR A 99 -8.74 23.53 -10.90
N ALA A 100 -9.97 23.06 -11.13
CA ALA A 100 -10.37 22.43 -12.38
C ALA A 100 -10.16 23.33 -13.60
N ALA A 101 -10.31 24.65 -13.44
CA ALA A 101 -10.10 25.61 -14.53
C ALA A 101 -8.62 25.68 -14.97
N LEU A 102 -7.69 25.26 -14.13
CA LEU A 102 -6.25 25.29 -14.37
C LEU A 102 -5.73 24.05 -15.10
N GLY A 103 -6.58 23.04 -15.33
CA GLY A 103 -6.17 21.76 -15.93
C GLY A 103 -5.57 21.90 -17.34
N GLY A 104 -6.08 22.84 -18.15
CA GLY A 104 -5.56 23.10 -19.50
C GLY A 104 -4.31 23.99 -19.53
N THR A 105 -4.21 24.95 -18.59
CA THR A 105 -3.13 25.93 -18.50
C THR A 105 -2.70 26.05 -17.03
N PRO A 106 -1.79 25.16 -16.59
CA PRO A 106 -1.20 25.23 -15.26
C PRO A 106 -0.53 26.59 -15.01
N VAL A 107 -0.79 27.22 -13.86
CA VAL A 107 -0.32 28.58 -13.52
C VAL A 107 0.68 28.52 -12.38
N SER A 108 1.58 29.50 -12.27
CA SER A 108 2.59 29.55 -11.20
C SER A 108 2.09 30.38 -10.01
N TYR A 109 2.66 30.19 -8.82
CA TYR A 109 2.31 31.03 -7.66
C TYR A 109 2.76 32.48 -7.84
N GLU A 110 3.89 32.69 -8.53
CA GLU A 110 4.35 34.03 -8.91
C GLU A 110 3.32 34.75 -9.81
N GLU A 111 2.72 34.04 -10.78
CA GLU A 111 1.65 34.61 -11.62
C GLU A 111 0.41 34.98 -10.79
N LEU A 112 -0.05 34.09 -9.91
CA LEU A 112 -1.20 34.40 -9.03
C LEU A 112 -0.92 35.64 -8.18
N HIS A 113 0.26 35.70 -7.56
CA HIS A 113 0.65 36.83 -6.74
C HIS A 113 0.72 38.13 -7.55
N ALA A 114 1.37 38.11 -8.72
CA ALA A 114 1.49 39.27 -9.58
C ALA A 114 0.12 39.82 -10.02
N ARG A 115 -0.86 38.95 -10.23
CA ARG A 115 -2.21 39.34 -10.65
C ARG A 115 -3.06 39.92 -9.53
N PHE A 116 -2.81 39.50 -8.28
CA PHE A 116 -3.63 39.90 -7.13
C PHE A 116 -2.99 40.95 -6.23
N ALA A 117 -1.66 41.10 -6.25
CA ALA A 117 -0.91 41.99 -5.35
C ALA A 117 -1.51 43.40 -5.26
N ASP A 118 -1.73 44.04 -6.41
CA ASP A 118 -2.22 45.42 -6.50
C ASP A 118 -3.70 45.51 -6.90
N ARG A 119 -4.43 44.38 -6.85
CA ARG A 119 -5.85 44.33 -7.20
C ARG A 119 -6.67 44.85 -6.02
N ALA A 120 -7.41 45.94 -6.26
CA ALA A 120 -8.45 46.39 -5.33
C ALA A 120 -9.58 45.36 -5.27
N LEU A 121 -10.02 45.03 -4.05
CA LEU A 121 -11.16 44.16 -3.85
C LEU A 121 -12.46 44.92 -4.15
N PRO A 122 -13.41 44.31 -4.86
CA PRO A 122 -14.74 44.88 -5.04
C PRO A 122 -15.48 45.09 -3.70
N PRO A 123 -16.60 45.83 -3.70
CA PRO A 123 -17.49 45.90 -2.54
C PRO A 123 -17.99 44.52 -2.10
N ASP A 124 -18.34 44.40 -0.81
CA ASP A 124 -18.92 43.19 -0.25
C ASP A 124 -20.16 42.72 -1.04
N GLY A 125 -20.30 41.41 -1.20
CA GLY A 125 -21.39 40.79 -1.97
C GLY A 125 -21.27 40.95 -3.50
N SER A 126 -20.17 41.50 -4.02
CA SER A 126 -19.95 41.56 -5.47
C SER A 126 -19.71 40.18 -6.08
N ALA A 127 -19.92 40.04 -7.39
CA ALA A 127 -19.59 38.82 -8.11
C ALA A 127 -18.09 38.44 -7.99
N PRO A 128 -17.75 37.15 -8.18
CA PRO A 128 -16.35 36.71 -8.30
C PRO A 128 -15.56 37.53 -9.34
N LEU A 129 -14.25 37.67 -9.11
CA LEU A 129 -13.35 38.43 -9.98
C LEU A 129 -12.98 37.60 -11.20
N SER A 130 -13.38 38.03 -12.40
CA SER A 130 -12.90 37.42 -13.64
C SER A 130 -11.47 37.90 -13.95
N VAL A 131 -10.51 36.98 -14.04
CA VAL A 131 -9.08 37.28 -14.20
C VAL A 131 -8.46 36.38 -15.26
N GLU A 132 -7.58 36.94 -16.08
CA GLU A 132 -6.74 36.18 -17.02
C GLU A 132 -5.39 35.85 -16.38
N LEU A 133 -5.04 34.57 -16.38
CA LEU A 133 -3.81 34.05 -15.82
C LEU A 133 -2.93 33.46 -16.93
N ALA A 134 -1.66 33.88 -16.98
CA ALA A 134 -0.69 33.28 -17.87
C ALA A 134 -0.28 31.88 -17.38
N GLY A 135 -0.03 30.97 -18.33
CA GLY A 135 0.53 29.67 -18.00
C GLY A 135 1.94 29.77 -17.42
N LEU A 136 2.30 28.79 -16.58
CA LEU A 136 3.64 28.68 -16.02
C LEU A 136 4.68 28.57 -17.13
N ARG A 137 5.90 29.04 -16.84
CA ARG A 137 7.00 29.13 -17.81
C ARG A 137 8.10 28.15 -17.41
N PRO A 138 8.13 26.93 -17.99
CA PRO A 138 9.04 25.87 -17.52
C PRO A 138 10.51 26.24 -17.59
N LYS A 139 10.92 26.99 -18.62
CA LYS A 139 12.31 27.41 -18.80
C LYS A 139 12.76 28.35 -17.67
N GLU A 140 11.97 29.39 -17.40
CA GLU A 140 12.29 30.36 -16.34
C GLU A 140 12.35 29.71 -14.95
N LEU A 141 11.51 28.69 -14.70
CA LEU A 141 11.55 27.90 -13.46
C LEU A 141 12.77 26.98 -13.43
N GLY A 142 13.08 26.30 -14.54
CA GLY A 142 14.24 25.40 -14.67
C GLY A 142 15.56 26.14 -14.43
N ASP A 143 15.71 27.34 -14.98
CA ASP A 143 16.91 28.19 -14.82
C ASP A 143 17.16 28.60 -13.35
N ARG A 144 16.15 28.51 -12.47
CA ARG A 144 16.23 28.87 -11.04
C ARG A 144 16.48 27.67 -10.12
N VAL A 145 16.52 26.45 -10.65
CA VAL A 145 16.62 25.24 -9.81
C VAL A 145 18.03 25.11 -9.23
N THR A 146 18.11 25.13 -7.90
CA THR A 146 19.32 24.79 -7.14
C THR A 146 19.19 23.40 -6.49
N ASP A 147 20.27 22.90 -5.91
CA ASP A 147 20.24 21.63 -5.17
C ASP A 147 19.32 21.68 -3.95
N GLN A 148 19.19 22.84 -3.29
CA GLN A 148 18.27 23.04 -2.18
C GLN A 148 16.82 23.01 -2.66
N VAL A 149 16.52 23.53 -3.86
CA VAL A 149 15.18 23.39 -4.47
C VAL A 149 14.87 21.91 -4.73
N ARG A 150 15.80 21.17 -5.36
CA ARG A 150 15.63 19.72 -5.61
C ARG A 150 15.40 18.93 -4.32
N ALA A 151 16.24 19.17 -3.31
CA ALA A 151 16.13 18.49 -2.02
C ALA A 151 14.85 18.85 -1.28
N THR A 152 14.40 20.10 -1.34
CA THR A 152 13.13 20.53 -0.74
C THR A 152 11.95 19.80 -1.39
N ALA A 153 11.93 19.69 -2.72
CA ALA A 153 10.89 18.95 -3.43
C ALA A 153 10.87 17.47 -3.02
N ALA A 154 12.04 16.82 -2.96
CA ALA A 154 12.16 15.43 -2.51
C ALA A 154 11.72 15.24 -1.05
N LEU A 155 12.12 16.15 -0.15
CA LEU A 155 11.75 16.08 1.27
C LEU A 155 10.25 16.24 1.52
N LEU A 156 9.51 16.91 0.64
CA LEU A 156 8.05 16.99 0.76
C LEU A 156 7.38 15.63 0.55
N LEU A 157 8.00 14.72 -0.21
CA LEU A 157 7.47 13.37 -0.46
C LEU A 157 7.60 12.42 0.74
N THR A 158 8.31 12.81 1.79
CA THR A 158 8.34 12.03 3.05
C THR A 158 7.04 12.17 3.86
N GLY A 159 6.13 13.05 3.42
CA GLY A 159 4.90 13.41 4.13
C GLY A 159 5.11 14.37 5.30
N ARG A 160 6.37 14.60 5.73
CA ARG A 160 6.72 15.55 6.79
C ARG A 160 6.79 16.97 6.24
N ARG A 161 6.55 17.95 7.13
CA ARG A 161 6.63 19.38 6.79
C ARG A 161 8.09 19.79 6.63
N VAL A 162 8.35 20.75 5.74
CA VAL A 162 9.68 21.28 5.43
C VAL A 162 9.73 22.76 5.80
N CYS A 163 10.77 23.12 6.55
CA CYS A 163 11.08 24.47 6.97
C CYS A 163 12.36 24.92 6.27
N VAL A 164 12.31 26.08 5.63
CA VAL A 164 13.44 26.71 4.94
C VAL A 164 13.97 27.85 5.81
N ILE A 165 15.24 27.75 6.20
CA ILE A 165 15.91 28.78 6.98
C ILE A 165 16.74 29.63 6.01
N PRO A 166 16.42 30.93 5.87
CA PRO A 166 17.23 31.83 5.08
C PRO A 166 18.54 32.14 5.82
N ASP A 167 19.60 32.40 5.07
CA ASP A 167 20.91 32.83 5.59
C ASP A 167 21.09 34.37 5.56
N ALA A 168 20.14 35.08 4.95
CA ALA A 168 20.07 36.53 4.89
C ALA A 168 18.60 37.01 4.88
N VAL A 169 18.40 38.32 5.03
CA VAL A 169 17.07 38.92 4.83
C VAL A 169 16.69 38.83 3.36
N LEU A 170 15.67 38.04 3.05
CA LEU A 170 15.14 37.88 1.69
C LEU A 170 13.93 38.79 1.46
N SER A 171 13.69 39.20 0.22
CA SER A 171 12.43 39.85 -0.16
C SER A 171 11.28 38.84 -0.23
N LEU A 172 10.04 39.34 -0.20
CA LEU A 172 8.84 38.52 -0.42
C LEU A 172 8.94 37.75 -1.74
N ASP A 173 9.30 38.43 -2.82
CA ASP A 173 9.36 37.84 -4.16
C ASP A 173 10.41 36.73 -4.26
N THR A 174 11.58 36.90 -3.62
CA THR A 174 12.60 35.85 -3.59
C THR A 174 12.10 34.60 -2.87
N ARG A 175 11.41 34.77 -1.73
CA ARG A 175 10.82 33.65 -1.00
C ARG A 175 9.73 32.98 -1.83
N LEU A 176 8.84 33.75 -2.45
CA LEU A 176 7.76 33.21 -3.28
C LEU A 176 8.30 32.45 -4.49
N ARG A 177 9.32 32.98 -5.17
CA ARG A 177 9.98 32.31 -6.30
C ARG A 177 10.59 30.97 -5.89
N PHE A 178 11.19 30.89 -4.71
CA PHE A 178 11.69 29.62 -4.19
C PHE A 178 10.54 28.60 -4.03
N LEU A 179 9.43 28.99 -3.39
CA LEU A 179 8.26 28.13 -3.20
C LEU A 179 7.67 27.65 -4.54
N ASP A 180 7.55 28.55 -5.52
CA ASP A 180 7.01 28.26 -6.85
C ASP A 180 7.94 27.31 -7.63
N THR A 181 9.26 27.49 -7.52
CA THR A 181 10.25 26.62 -8.16
C THR A 181 10.23 25.22 -7.54
N VAL A 182 10.11 25.11 -6.21
CA VAL A 182 9.92 23.81 -5.54
C VAL A 182 8.63 23.13 -6.01
N ALA A 183 7.52 23.87 -6.06
CA ALA A 183 6.24 23.34 -6.51
C ALA A 183 6.23 22.94 -8.00
N ALA A 184 7.11 23.52 -8.82
CA ALA A 184 7.28 23.16 -10.23
C ALA A 184 8.03 21.84 -10.43
N LEU A 185 8.80 21.39 -9.42
CA LEU A 185 9.46 20.08 -9.41
C LEU A 185 8.57 18.98 -8.84
N LEU A 186 7.27 19.23 -8.64
CA LEU A 186 6.27 18.25 -8.21
C LEU A 186 5.18 18.15 -9.29
N PRO A 187 4.48 17.01 -9.41
CA PRO A 187 3.28 16.92 -10.25
C PRO A 187 2.28 18.04 -9.89
N TYR A 188 1.71 18.71 -10.88
CA TYR A 188 0.81 19.85 -10.64
C TYR A 188 -0.41 19.49 -9.77
N GLY A 189 -0.86 18.23 -9.87
CA GLY A 189 -1.84 17.58 -9.02
C GLY A 189 -1.56 17.70 -7.52
N MET A 190 -0.29 17.73 -7.11
CA MET A 190 0.08 17.87 -5.70
C MET A 190 -0.25 19.24 -5.12
N ARG A 191 -0.51 20.25 -5.95
CA ARG A 191 -0.95 21.57 -5.49
C ARG A 191 -2.32 21.53 -4.81
N THR A 192 -3.13 20.49 -5.04
CA THR A 192 -4.39 20.29 -4.30
C THR A 192 -4.19 19.77 -2.88
N SER A 193 -2.95 19.51 -2.46
CA SER A 193 -2.63 19.09 -1.09
C SER A 193 -1.41 19.83 -0.50
N LEU A 194 -0.81 20.74 -1.29
CA LEU A 194 0.32 21.57 -0.89
C LEU A 194 -0.18 22.86 -0.25
N SER A 195 0.42 23.21 0.88
CA SER A 195 0.30 24.52 1.49
C SER A 195 1.71 25.05 1.71
N ALA A 196 1.97 26.27 1.25
CA ALA A 196 3.27 26.89 1.37
C ALA A 196 3.15 28.36 1.80
N SER A 197 4.07 28.84 2.63
CA SER A 197 4.07 30.24 3.08
C SER A 197 5.44 30.87 2.98
N THR A 198 5.46 32.12 2.52
CA THR A 198 6.70 32.91 2.44
C THR A 198 7.24 33.28 3.81
N TRP A 199 6.47 33.14 4.88
CA TRP A 199 6.93 33.23 6.25
C TRP A 199 5.94 32.56 7.19
N THR A 200 6.43 32.01 8.30
CA THR A 200 5.63 31.48 9.40
C THR A 200 6.31 31.82 10.71
N SER A 201 5.52 32.16 11.73
CA SER A 201 6.06 32.36 13.07
C SER A 201 6.63 31.06 13.62
N GLY A 202 7.81 31.13 14.24
CA GLY A 202 8.47 29.96 14.84
C GLY A 202 7.66 29.33 15.98
N THR A 203 6.75 30.09 16.60
CA THR A 203 5.92 29.66 17.74
C THR A 203 4.52 29.20 17.34
N ALA A 204 4.08 29.44 16.10
CA ALA A 204 2.74 29.09 15.65
C ALA A 204 2.64 27.60 15.29
N ASP A 205 1.67 26.88 15.86
CA ASP A 205 1.31 25.55 15.37
C ASP A 205 0.43 25.67 14.13
N HIS A 206 1.05 25.53 12.96
CA HIS A 206 0.37 25.70 11.67
C HIS A 206 0.38 24.41 10.85
N ARG A 207 -0.59 24.27 9.95
CA ARG A 207 -0.68 23.13 9.04
C ARG A 207 0.11 23.30 7.74
N ILE A 208 0.79 24.44 7.56
CA ILE A 208 1.59 24.74 6.36
C ILE A 208 2.72 23.71 6.20
N ARG A 209 2.82 23.14 5.00
CA ARG A 209 3.74 22.04 4.65
C ARG A 209 5.12 22.53 4.27
N LEU A 210 5.22 23.65 3.58
CA LEU A 210 6.48 24.27 3.19
C LEU A 210 6.50 25.72 3.66
N SER A 211 7.42 26.10 4.54
CA SER A 211 7.48 27.51 4.95
C SER A 211 8.90 28.00 5.15
N PHE A 212 9.08 29.31 4.98
CA PHE A 212 10.23 30.00 5.54
C PHE A 212 9.99 30.31 7.02
N SER A 213 11.04 30.22 7.82
CA SER A 213 11.02 30.54 9.26
C SER A 213 12.37 31.11 9.68
N GLY A 214 12.37 31.92 10.75
CA GLY A 214 13.60 32.39 11.39
C GLY A 214 14.29 31.34 12.28
N ALA A 215 13.61 30.23 12.60
CA ALA A 215 14.13 29.20 13.50
C ALA A 215 13.78 27.78 13.08
N VAL A 216 14.66 26.84 13.46
CA VAL A 216 14.47 25.39 13.31
C VAL A 216 13.26 24.94 14.14
N ARG A 217 12.49 23.99 13.59
CA ARG A 217 11.31 23.44 14.26
C ARG A 217 11.45 21.94 14.46
N SER A 218 11.15 21.48 15.67
CA SER A 218 11.03 20.04 15.94
C SER A 218 9.90 19.44 15.09
N GLY A 219 10.11 18.22 14.58
CA GLY A 219 9.15 17.52 13.71
C GLY A 219 9.20 17.89 12.23
N PHE A 220 9.88 18.97 11.85
CA PHE A 220 10.05 19.40 10.45
C PHE A 220 11.38 18.89 9.87
N HIS A 221 11.44 18.73 8.55
CA HIS A 221 12.71 18.74 7.84
C HIS A 221 13.20 20.18 7.74
N THR A 222 14.51 20.38 7.87
CA THR A 222 15.13 21.71 7.79
C THR A 222 16.02 21.79 6.57
N VAL A 223 15.82 22.82 5.76
CA VAL A 223 16.67 23.17 4.62
C VAL A 223 17.26 24.55 4.87
N VAL A 224 18.58 24.65 4.92
CA VAL A 224 19.27 25.95 4.96
C VAL A 224 19.57 26.37 3.52
N LEU A 225 19.09 27.54 3.10
CA LEU A 225 19.04 27.92 1.67
C LEU A 225 20.39 27.87 0.95
N ASN A 226 21.48 28.27 1.62
CA ASN A 226 22.85 28.19 1.12
C ASN A 226 23.72 27.23 1.93
N GLY A 227 23.09 26.33 2.69
CA GLY A 227 23.77 25.32 3.50
C GLY A 227 23.99 24.02 2.75
N ARG A 228 24.54 23.03 3.47
CA ARG A 228 24.68 21.67 2.95
C ARG A 228 23.30 21.09 2.65
N THR A 229 23.14 20.56 1.44
CA THR A 229 21.92 19.88 1.02
C THR A 229 21.62 18.73 1.99
N PRO A 230 20.47 18.74 2.69
CA PRO A 230 20.11 17.64 3.57
C PRO A 230 19.87 16.37 2.73
N PRO A 231 20.27 15.19 3.21
CA PRO A 231 19.86 13.95 2.57
C PRO A 231 18.33 13.81 2.69
N PRO A 232 17.65 13.33 1.64
CA PRO A 232 16.27 12.89 1.77
C PRO A 232 16.21 11.67 2.71
N PHE A 233 15.08 11.50 3.38
CA PHE A 233 14.82 10.36 4.24
C PHE A 233 13.71 9.50 3.62
N GLY A 234 13.93 8.19 3.49
CA GLY A 234 12.98 7.28 2.86
C GLY A 234 13.29 7.02 1.38
N GLU A 235 12.91 5.83 0.92
CA GLU A 235 13.29 5.30 -0.40
C GLU A 235 12.78 6.17 -1.56
N ALA A 236 11.48 6.51 -1.56
CA ALA A 236 10.88 7.30 -2.65
C ALA A 236 11.48 8.71 -2.75
N ALA A 237 11.72 9.38 -1.62
CA ALA A 237 12.32 10.71 -1.59
C ALA A 237 13.77 10.71 -2.10
N SER A 238 14.56 9.68 -1.73
CA SER A 238 15.91 9.49 -2.25
C SER A 238 15.93 9.27 -3.75
N ALA A 239 15.11 8.34 -4.24
CA ALA A 239 14.98 8.08 -5.68
C ALA A 239 14.51 9.33 -6.46
N TYR A 240 13.60 10.12 -5.87
CA TYR A 240 13.12 11.36 -6.48
C TYR A 240 14.24 12.39 -6.64
N LEU A 241 15.05 12.58 -5.60
CA LEU A 241 16.17 13.50 -5.65
C LEU A 241 17.22 13.06 -6.67
N ASP A 242 17.49 11.77 -6.75
CA ASP A 242 18.47 11.22 -7.69
C ASP A 242 18.01 11.41 -9.15
N LEU A 243 16.73 11.18 -9.45
CA LEU A 243 16.16 11.47 -10.78
C LEU A 243 16.22 12.97 -11.14
N LEU A 244 15.93 13.85 -10.18
CA LEU A 244 16.04 15.31 -10.38
C LEU A 244 17.49 15.76 -10.65
N ARG A 245 18.48 15.02 -10.15
CA ARG A 245 19.91 15.25 -10.38
C ARG A 245 20.40 14.65 -11.70
N GLU A 246 19.82 13.54 -12.13
CA GLU A 246 20.11 12.89 -13.41
C GLU A 246 19.66 13.75 -14.60
N ALA A 247 18.56 14.50 -14.45
CA ALA A 247 18.04 15.37 -15.49
C ALA A 247 18.97 16.56 -15.78
N SER A 248 19.59 16.57 -16.97
CA SER A 248 20.47 17.64 -17.44
C SER A 248 19.71 18.91 -17.85
N ASP A 249 18.49 18.78 -18.35
CA ASP A 249 17.55 19.88 -18.62
C ASP A 249 16.21 19.62 -17.93
N LEU A 250 15.86 20.49 -16.99
CA LEU A 250 14.60 20.41 -16.24
C LEU A 250 13.42 21.05 -16.96
N THR A 251 13.63 21.77 -18.06
CA THR A 251 12.55 22.38 -18.85
C THR A 251 11.50 21.37 -19.34
N PRO A 252 11.86 20.25 -20.00
CA PRO A 252 10.90 19.22 -20.38
C PRO A 252 10.29 18.53 -19.16
N VAL A 253 11.06 18.34 -18.09
CA VAL A 253 10.60 17.69 -16.85
C VAL A 253 9.50 18.51 -16.19
N ILE A 254 9.75 19.81 -15.95
CA ILE A 254 8.76 20.75 -15.37
C ILE A 254 7.53 20.83 -16.26
N ARG A 255 7.70 20.83 -17.59
CA ARG A 255 6.56 20.84 -18.53
C ARG A 255 5.70 19.58 -18.39
N ALA A 256 6.31 18.41 -18.26
CA ALA A 256 5.60 17.15 -18.08
C ALA A 256 4.88 17.11 -16.73
N LEU A 257 5.57 17.46 -15.63
CA LEU A 257 4.98 17.54 -14.29
C LEU A 257 3.85 18.56 -14.20
N ALA A 258 3.96 19.69 -14.91
CA ALA A 258 2.89 20.67 -15.06
C ALA A 258 1.62 20.08 -15.70
N GLY A 259 1.78 19.18 -16.67
CA GLY A 259 0.66 18.49 -17.33
C GLY A 259 -0.06 17.47 -16.45
N SER A 260 0.58 16.99 -15.38
CA SER A 260 0.04 16.01 -14.45
C SER A 260 -0.91 16.66 -13.44
N THR A 261 -2.12 17.04 -13.90
CA THR A 261 -3.09 17.87 -13.17
C THR A 261 -4.09 17.08 -12.31
N GLU A 262 -4.12 15.76 -12.42
CA GLU A 262 -4.97 14.92 -11.56
C GLU A 262 -4.58 15.09 -10.08
N PRO A 263 -5.55 15.36 -9.17
CA PRO A 263 -5.27 15.58 -7.75
C PRO A 263 -4.43 14.46 -7.14
N LEU A 264 -3.36 14.85 -6.44
CA LEU A 264 -2.42 13.92 -5.82
C LEU A 264 -2.08 14.38 -4.40
N THR A 265 -2.06 13.45 -3.44
CA THR A 265 -1.78 13.80 -2.02
C THR A 265 -0.37 13.41 -1.60
N PHE A 266 0.23 14.16 -0.68
CA PHE A 266 1.53 13.80 -0.09
C PHE A 266 1.49 12.59 0.84
N ARG A 267 0.30 12.12 1.27
CA ARG A 267 0.20 10.98 2.20
C ARG A 267 0.51 9.67 1.49
N ASP A 268 -0.11 9.48 0.32
CA ASP A 268 -0.07 8.20 -0.40
C ASP A 268 0.43 8.36 -1.85
N GLY A 269 0.75 9.59 -2.28
CA GLY A 269 1.12 9.92 -3.66
C GLY A 269 2.62 10.06 -3.92
N ALA A 270 3.49 9.69 -2.97
CA ALA A 270 4.95 9.80 -3.15
C ALA A 270 5.45 8.91 -4.30
N ASP A 271 4.96 7.67 -4.36
CA ASP A 271 5.32 6.72 -5.40
C ASP A 271 4.79 7.13 -6.77
N GLU A 272 3.55 7.62 -6.82
CA GLU A 272 2.95 8.15 -8.05
C GLU A 272 3.69 9.41 -8.55
N ALA A 273 4.13 10.29 -7.64
CA ALA A 273 4.99 11.41 -8.02
C ALA A 273 6.33 10.94 -8.57
N LEU A 274 6.96 9.96 -7.93
CA LEU A 274 8.20 9.37 -8.40
C LEU A 274 8.04 8.77 -9.81
N LEU A 275 6.96 8.03 -10.05
CA LEU A 275 6.63 7.47 -11.36
C LEU A 275 6.42 8.57 -12.41
N ARG A 276 5.70 9.65 -12.08
CA ARG A 276 5.50 10.80 -12.96
C ARG A 276 6.82 11.53 -13.28
N LEU A 277 7.72 11.65 -12.31
CA LEU A 277 9.06 12.21 -12.53
C LEU A 277 9.92 11.28 -13.39
N GLU A 278 9.93 9.98 -13.10
CA GLU A 278 10.64 8.98 -13.90
C GLU A 278 10.17 9.04 -15.36
N HIS A 279 8.84 9.16 -15.56
CA HIS A 279 8.26 9.40 -16.86
C HIS A 279 8.77 10.71 -17.49
N ALA A 280 8.82 11.80 -16.73
CA ALA A 280 9.25 13.10 -17.22
C ALA A 280 10.74 13.14 -17.60
N VAL A 281 11.59 12.42 -16.87
CA VAL A 281 13.05 12.37 -17.07
C VAL A 281 13.43 11.39 -18.20
N HIS A 282 12.81 10.22 -18.25
CA HIS A 282 13.17 9.15 -19.18
C HIS A 282 12.21 8.98 -20.37
N GLY A 283 11.12 9.74 -20.44
CA GLY A 283 10.02 9.49 -21.39
C GLY A 283 8.99 8.51 -20.80
N ARG A 284 7.92 8.15 -21.55
CA ARG A 284 6.90 7.17 -21.07
C ARG A 284 7.60 5.99 -20.42
N PRO A 285 7.08 5.45 -19.29
CA PRO A 285 7.72 4.32 -18.62
C PRO A 285 8.16 3.39 -19.73
N ALA A 286 9.48 3.22 -19.86
CA ALA A 286 10.07 2.57 -21.01
C ALA A 286 9.22 1.35 -21.26
N ASP A 287 8.54 1.32 -22.42
CA ASP A 287 7.50 0.33 -22.75
C ASP A 287 7.81 -0.94 -21.98
N VAL A 288 7.00 -1.32 -20.99
CA VAL A 288 7.45 -2.32 -19.99
C VAL A 288 7.86 -3.59 -20.72
N ALA A 289 7.25 -3.89 -21.86
CA ALA A 289 7.69 -4.90 -22.81
C ALA A 289 9.14 -4.67 -23.31
N ALA A 290 9.48 -3.46 -23.76
CA ALA A 290 10.86 -3.06 -24.07
C ALA A 290 11.80 -3.10 -22.85
N ALA A 291 11.36 -2.73 -21.65
CA ALA A 291 12.18 -2.81 -20.43
C ALA A 291 12.49 -4.27 -20.07
N LEU A 292 11.48 -5.15 -20.10
CA LEU A 292 11.60 -6.59 -19.94
C LEU A 292 12.52 -7.19 -21.00
N THR A 293 12.36 -6.79 -22.27
CA THR A 293 13.24 -7.19 -23.38
C THR A 293 14.68 -6.76 -23.12
N ALA A 294 14.89 -5.53 -22.65
CA ALA A 294 16.22 -5.02 -22.38
C ALA A 294 16.86 -5.71 -21.15
N CYS A 295 16.07 -6.16 -20.17
CA CYS A 295 16.52 -7.05 -19.11
C CYS A 295 16.94 -8.42 -19.66
N ALA A 296 16.13 -9.03 -20.54
CA ALA A 296 16.48 -10.28 -21.22
C ALA A 296 17.81 -10.15 -21.99
N ASP A 297 17.97 -9.10 -22.79
CA ASP A 297 19.22 -8.85 -23.53
C ASP A 297 20.43 -8.70 -22.61
N THR A 298 20.23 -8.14 -21.41
CA THR A 298 21.27 -7.99 -20.41
C THR A 298 21.65 -9.35 -19.80
N ILE A 299 20.67 -10.24 -19.62
CA ILE A 299 20.86 -11.62 -19.17
C ILE A 299 21.61 -12.43 -20.22
N ASP A 300 21.19 -12.35 -21.48
CA ASP A 300 21.84 -13.03 -22.62
C ASP A 300 23.32 -12.63 -22.74
N ARG A 301 23.61 -11.35 -22.51
CA ARG A 301 24.99 -10.79 -22.54
C ARG A 301 25.75 -10.95 -21.22
N ARG A 302 25.15 -11.57 -20.20
CA ARG A 302 25.73 -11.80 -18.86
C ARG A 302 26.23 -10.53 -18.16
N ARG A 303 25.54 -9.40 -18.35
CA ARG A 303 25.92 -8.08 -17.78
C ARG A 303 25.20 -7.79 -16.46
N TRP A 304 25.51 -8.56 -15.40
CA TRP A 304 24.78 -8.52 -14.13
C TRP A 304 24.77 -7.17 -13.42
N GLY A 305 25.85 -6.38 -13.52
CA GLY A 305 25.89 -5.02 -12.94
C GLY A 305 24.81 -4.12 -13.54
N VAL A 306 24.63 -4.17 -14.86
CA VAL A 306 23.59 -3.41 -15.57
C VAL A 306 22.20 -3.93 -15.22
N LEU A 307 22.04 -5.24 -15.03
CA LEU A 307 20.77 -5.82 -14.60
C LEU A 307 20.37 -5.32 -13.21
N ARG A 308 21.32 -5.29 -12.26
CA ARG A 308 21.09 -4.75 -10.91
C ARG A 308 20.69 -3.28 -10.93
N GLU A 309 21.24 -2.47 -11.81
CA GLU A 309 20.85 -1.06 -11.97
C GLU A 309 19.43 -0.90 -12.55
N ARG A 310 18.99 -1.86 -13.37
CA ARG A 310 17.68 -1.82 -14.05
C ARG A 310 16.54 -2.38 -13.21
N LEU A 311 16.80 -3.38 -12.37
CA LEU A 311 15.76 -4.04 -11.59
C LEU A 311 14.96 -3.09 -10.68
N PRO A 312 15.57 -2.12 -9.96
CA PRO A 312 14.79 -1.16 -9.19
C PRO A 312 13.82 -0.33 -10.04
N ARG A 313 14.20 0.01 -11.28
CA ARG A 313 13.33 0.71 -12.25
C ARG A 313 12.14 -0.18 -12.63
N LEU A 314 12.41 -1.45 -12.96
CA LEU A 314 11.37 -2.43 -13.29
C LEU A 314 10.44 -2.70 -12.10
N ALA A 315 11.00 -2.88 -10.91
CA ALA A 315 10.26 -3.10 -9.67
C ALA A 315 9.32 -1.94 -9.35
N ARG A 316 9.69 -0.68 -9.61
CA ARG A 316 8.77 0.45 -9.44
C ARG A 316 7.53 0.36 -10.34
N GLN A 317 7.67 -0.18 -11.55
CA GLN A 317 6.53 -0.37 -12.47
C GLN A 317 5.50 -1.37 -11.93
N THR A 318 5.86 -2.23 -10.98
CA THR A 318 4.92 -3.15 -10.31
C THR A 318 3.86 -2.42 -9.47
N ARG A 319 4.13 -1.17 -9.07
CA ARG A 319 3.19 -0.34 -8.29
C ARG A 319 2.11 0.31 -9.15
N VAL A 320 2.31 0.33 -10.47
CA VAL A 320 1.34 0.84 -11.44
C VAL A 320 0.24 -0.19 -11.67
N ARG A 321 -1.01 0.27 -11.69
CA ARG A 321 -2.14 -0.58 -12.08
C ARG A 321 -2.20 -0.70 -13.60
N TRP A 322 -1.75 -1.83 -14.11
CA TRP A 322 -1.83 -2.19 -15.53
C TRP A 322 -3.20 -2.77 -15.88
N ASP A 323 -3.72 -2.40 -17.04
CA ASP A 323 -4.89 -3.04 -17.63
C ASP A 323 -4.57 -4.47 -18.12
N PRO A 324 -5.59 -5.30 -18.38
CA PRO A 324 -5.37 -6.69 -18.81
C PRO A 324 -4.58 -6.82 -20.13
N GLU A 325 -4.76 -5.91 -21.09
CA GLU A 325 -4.11 -5.96 -22.40
C GLU A 325 -2.60 -5.65 -22.29
N ALA A 326 -2.23 -4.68 -21.44
CA ALA A 326 -0.84 -4.41 -21.11
C ALA A 326 -0.18 -5.60 -20.42
N ARG A 327 -0.88 -6.24 -19.46
CA ARG A 327 -0.36 -7.44 -18.78
C ARG A 327 -0.15 -8.61 -19.73
N GLU A 328 -1.05 -8.80 -20.70
CA GLU A 328 -0.87 -9.83 -21.73
C GLU A 328 0.41 -9.60 -22.52
N ARG A 329 0.63 -8.37 -23.00
CA ARG A 329 1.87 -8.00 -23.71
C ARG A 329 3.12 -8.21 -22.86
N HIS A 330 3.06 -7.89 -21.56
CA HIS A 330 4.17 -8.17 -20.65
C HIS A 330 4.43 -9.67 -20.53
N ARG A 331 3.38 -10.48 -20.40
CA ARG A 331 3.47 -11.93 -20.29
C ARG A 331 4.06 -12.56 -21.54
N GLU A 332 3.63 -12.14 -22.72
CA GLU A 332 4.20 -12.57 -24.01
C GLU A 332 5.72 -12.36 -24.05
N VAL A 333 6.22 -11.20 -23.62
CA VAL A 333 7.67 -10.95 -23.57
C VAL A 333 8.37 -11.84 -22.54
N VAL A 334 7.78 -12.01 -21.36
CA VAL A 334 8.33 -12.83 -20.27
C VAL A 334 8.52 -14.28 -20.70
N GLU A 335 7.50 -14.84 -21.34
CA GLU A 335 7.49 -16.21 -21.85
C GLU A 335 8.45 -16.34 -23.05
N ALA A 336 8.33 -15.46 -24.06
CA ALA A 336 9.14 -15.52 -25.28
C ALA A 336 10.64 -15.32 -25.03
N ARG A 337 11.01 -14.52 -24.00
CA ARG A 337 12.41 -14.27 -23.63
C ARG A 337 12.88 -15.15 -22.47
N GLY A 338 12.05 -16.06 -21.97
CA GLY A 338 12.42 -17.02 -20.92
C GLY A 338 12.86 -16.36 -19.61
N LEU A 339 12.27 -15.22 -19.24
CA LEU A 339 12.70 -14.44 -18.07
C LEU A 339 12.52 -15.20 -16.74
N LEU A 340 11.54 -16.10 -16.67
CA LEU A 340 11.33 -16.99 -15.51
C LEU A 340 12.29 -18.19 -15.49
N SER A 341 12.97 -18.47 -16.59
CA SER A 341 13.92 -19.60 -16.75
C SER A 341 15.39 -19.19 -16.64
N ALA A 342 15.67 -17.96 -16.18
CA ALA A 342 17.00 -17.34 -16.16
C ALA A 342 17.98 -17.92 -15.10
N ARG A 343 18.27 -19.24 -15.17
CA ARG A 343 19.13 -19.97 -14.21
C ARG A 343 20.58 -19.46 -14.15
N SER A 344 21.06 -18.77 -15.18
CA SER A 344 22.41 -18.19 -15.23
C SER A 344 22.58 -16.92 -14.38
N VAL A 345 21.48 -16.31 -13.93
CA VAL A 345 21.50 -15.09 -13.12
C VAL A 345 21.89 -15.44 -11.67
N PRO A 346 22.75 -14.66 -10.99
CA PRO A 346 23.04 -14.82 -9.56
C PRO A 346 21.77 -14.83 -8.71
N SER A 347 21.71 -15.66 -7.66
CA SER A 347 20.49 -15.89 -6.86
C SER A 347 19.93 -14.61 -6.22
N ASP A 348 20.79 -13.69 -5.75
CA ASP A 348 20.39 -12.39 -5.19
C ASP A 348 19.63 -11.54 -6.21
N VAL A 349 20.12 -11.47 -7.44
CA VAL A 349 19.52 -10.69 -8.54
C VAL A 349 18.30 -11.40 -9.11
N ARG A 350 18.31 -12.73 -9.10
CA ARG A 350 17.26 -13.58 -9.66
C ARG A 350 15.97 -13.51 -8.85
N ALA A 351 16.06 -13.42 -7.53
CA ALA A 351 14.88 -13.22 -6.68
C ALA A 351 14.14 -11.91 -7.02
N ASP A 352 14.86 -10.79 -7.07
CA ASP A 352 14.32 -9.48 -7.43
C ASP A 352 13.73 -9.46 -8.86
N LEU A 353 14.41 -10.13 -9.80
CA LEU A 353 13.91 -10.30 -11.17
C LEU A 353 12.58 -11.05 -11.19
N TYR A 354 12.49 -12.19 -10.51
CA TYR A 354 11.27 -13.00 -10.49
C TYR A 354 10.11 -12.25 -9.83
N ASP A 355 10.34 -11.55 -8.72
CA ASP A 355 9.31 -10.75 -8.08
C ASP A 355 8.78 -9.66 -9.03
N ALA A 356 9.67 -8.89 -9.65
CA ALA A 356 9.26 -7.83 -10.57
C ALA A 356 8.51 -8.38 -11.80
N VAL A 357 9.01 -9.47 -12.38
CA VAL A 357 8.43 -10.09 -13.57
C VAL A 357 7.05 -10.69 -13.30
N LEU A 358 6.88 -11.43 -12.20
CA LEU A 358 5.60 -12.03 -11.82
C LEU A 358 4.54 -10.94 -11.59
N LEU A 359 4.88 -9.90 -10.84
CA LEU A 359 3.96 -8.79 -10.55
C LEU A 359 3.55 -8.01 -11.82
N LEU A 360 4.44 -7.83 -12.79
CA LEU A 360 4.14 -7.11 -14.03
C LEU A 360 3.30 -7.92 -15.02
N ALA A 361 3.52 -9.22 -15.13
CA ALA A 361 2.87 -10.08 -16.12
C ALA A 361 1.58 -10.74 -15.61
N TYR A 362 1.51 -11.04 -14.31
CA TYR A 362 0.40 -11.78 -13.71
C TYR A 362 -0.34 -10.96 -12.65
N GLY A 363 0.31 -9.95 -12.06
CA GLY A 363 -0.28 -9.09 -11.05
C GLY A 363 0.08 -9.49 -9.62
N PRO A 364 -0.52 -8.82 -8.62
CA PRO A 364 -0.15 -8.98 -7.21
C PRO A 364 -0.66 -10.27 -6.56
N ALA A 365 -1.55 -11.00 -7.21
CA ALA A 365 -2.16 -12.21 -6.68
C ALA A 365 -2.20 -13.27 -7.80
N LEU A 366 -1.30 -14.24 -7.74
CA LEU A 366 -1.24 -15.34 -8.70
C LEU A 366 -2.37 -16.32 -8.38
N THR A 367 -3.19 -16.62 -9.37
CA THR A 367 -4.21 -17.66 -9.28
C THR A 367 -3.60 -19.03 -9.57
N HIS A 368 -4.32 -20.12 -9.22
CA HIS A 368 -3.93 -21.47 -9.62
C HIS A 368 -3.64 -21.59 -11.12
N ALA A 369 -4.48 -20.98 -11.98
CA ALA A 369 -4.30 -20.98 -13.43
C ALA A 369 -3.02 -20.24 -13.87
N ASP A 370 -2.65 -19.16 -13.18
CA ASP A 370 -1.38 -18.46 -13.44
C ASP A 370 -0.19 -19.34 -13.05
N VAL A 371 -0.25 -20.00 -11.88
CA VAL A 371 0.83 -20.87 -11.42
C VAL A 371 1.01 -22.07 -12.35
N ALA A 372 -0.08 -22.72 -12.77
CA ALA A 372 -0.04 -23.81 -13.74
C ALA A 372 0.63 -23.36 -15.05
N ARG A 373 0.19 -22.22 -15.61
CA ARG A 373 0.78 -21.65 -16.83
C ARG A 373 2.27 -21.35 -16.68
N ILE A 374 2.67 -20.75 -15.56
CA ILE A 374 4.08 -20.45 -15.28
C ILE A 374 4.90 -21.74 -15.29
N LEU A 375 4.43 -22.78 -14.58
CA LEU A 375 5.13 -24.06 -14.50
C LEU A 375 5.22 -24.75 -15.87
N ASP A 376 4.16 -24.71 -16.67
CA ASP A 376 4.16 -25.26 -18.03
C ASP A 376 5.16 -24.54 -18.93
N SER A 377 5.28 -23.21 -18.80
CA SER A 377 6.21 -22.40 -19.60
C SER A 377 7.69 -22.62 -19.24
N VAL A 378 7.98 -22.89 -17.96
CA VAL A 378 9.36 -23.02 -17.44
C VAL A 378 9.83 -24.49 -17.43
N GLY A 379 8.89 -25.44 -17.40
CA GLY A 379 9.16 -26.86 -17.18
C GLY A 379 9.56 -27.14 -15.74
N GLU A 380 10.87 -27.22 -15.48
CA GLU A 380 11.38 -27.45 -14.14
C GLU A 380 11.76 -26.10 -13.49
N PRO A 381 10.99 -25.59 -12.51
CA PRO A 381 11.26 -24.30 -11.90
C PRO A 381 12.46 -24.36 -10.94
N SER A 382 13.19 -23.26 -10.82
CA SER A 382 14.23 -23.12 -9.80
C SER A 382 13.62 -22.89 -8.41
N ALA A 383 14.37 -23.18 -7.34
CA ALA A 383 13.90 -22.94 -5.98
C ALA A 383 13.56 -21.46 -5.72
N ASP A 384 14.34 -20.54 -6.31
CA ASP A 384 14.09 -19.09 -6.20
C ASP A 384 12.77 -18.69 -6.87
N LEU A 385 12.42 -19.33 -8.01
CA LEU A 385 11.16 -19.09 -8.71
C LEU A 385 9.98 -19.61 -7.89
N VAL A 386 10.07 -20.84 -7.37
CA VAL A 386 9.03 -21.42 -6.52
C VAL A 386 8.80 -20.54 -5.29
N ALA A 387 9.88 -20.07 -4.65
CA ALA A 387 9.77 -19.16 -3.51
C ALA A 387 9.11 -17.83 -3.89
N ALA A 388 9.37 -17.28 -5.08
CA ALA A 388 8.70 -16.08 -5.58
C ALA A 388 7.21 -16.32 -5.86
N ILE A 389 6.86 -17.44 -6.49
CA ILE A 389 5.46 -17.83 -6.71
C ILE A 389 4.71 -17.92 -5.38
N VAL A 390 5.29 -18.60 -4.37
CA VAL A 390 4.67 -18.73 -3.04
C VAL A 390 4.42 -17.37 -2.37
N ARG A 391 5.28 -16.36 -2.60
CA ARG A 391 5.08 -15.00 -2.03
C ARG A 391 3.88 -14.27 -2.63
N HIS A 392 3.56 -14.52 -3.90
CA HIS A 392 2.52 -13.79 -4.64
C HIS A 392 1.27 -14.61 -4.92
N ALA A 393 1.31 -15.93 -4.68
CA ALA A 393 0.17 -16.82 -4.86
C ALA A 393 -0.94 -16.50 -3.86
N VAL A 394 -2.18 -16.59 -4.34
CA VAL A 394 -3.33 -16.69 -3.46
C VAL A 394 -3.17 -17.97 -2.64
N ALA A 395 -3.39 -17.85 -1.33
CA ALA A 395 -3.35 -19.00 -0.43
C ALA A 395 -4.61 -19.85 -0.67
N ASP A 396 -4.55 -20.71 -1.68
CA ASP A 396 -5.51 -21.77 -1.96
C ASP A 396 -4.82 -23.14 -1.94
N LEU A 397 -5.64 -24.18 -1.75
CA LEU A 397 -5.17 -25.54 -1.57
C LEU A 397 -4.60 -26.12 -2.87
N ASP A 398 -5.21 -25.82 -4.02
CA ASP A 398 -4.75 -26.25 -5.35
C ASP A 398 -3.32 -25.78 -5.63
N THR A 399 -3.06 -24.50 -5.41
CA THR A 399 -1.75 -23.88 -5.60
C THR A 399 -0.73 -24.43 -4.62
N ALA A 400 -1.13 -24.67 -3.36
CA ALA A 400 -0.25 -25.28 -2.36
C ALA A 400 0.15 -26.72 -2.73
N LEU A 401 -0.79 -27.51 -3.22
CA LEU A 401 -0.56 -28.88 -3.66
C LEU A 401 0.31 -28.93 -4.91
N LEU A 402 0.07 -28.03 -5.85
CA LEU A 402 0.88 -27.87 -7.06
C LEU A 402 2.33 -27.53 -6.70
N LEU A 403 2.60 -26.68 -5.71
CA LEU A 403 3.96 -26.26 -5.36
C LEU A 403 4.67 -27.17 -4.32
N GLY A 404 3.92 -27.98 -3.58
CA GLY A 404 4.38 -28.60 -2.33
C GLY A 404 5.58 -29.56 -2.40
N ASP A 405 5.82 -30.22 -3.53
CA ASP A 405 6.97 -31.12 -3.71
C ASP A 405 8.20 -30.45 -4.32
N ARG A 406 8.06 -29.19 -4.74
CA ARG A 406 9.13 -28.52 -5.47
C ARG A 406 10.11 -27.86 -4.49
N PRO A 407 11.43 -27.90 -4.76
CA PRO A 407 12.42 -27.15 -3.99
C PRO A 407 12.02 -25.68 -3.88
N GLY A 408 12.07 -25.09 -2.68
CA GLY A 408 11.60 -23.72 -2.42
C GLY A 408 10.11 -23.59 -2.12
N GLY A 409 9.31 -24.65 -2.34
CA GLY A 409 7.86 -24.69 -2.10
C GLY A 409 7.46 -24.95 -0.64
N GLY A 410 8.37 -24.73 0.32
CA GLY A 410 8.20 -25.10 1.74
C GLY A 410 6.92 -24.59 2.41
N GLY A 411 6.23 -23.61 1.81
CA GLY A 411 4.91 -23.15 2.24
C GLY A 411 3.77 -24.14 1.95
N GLY A 412 3.85 -24.99 0.92
CA GLY A 412 2.74 -25.87 0.50
C GLY A 412 2.33 -26.86 1.60
N ARG A 413 3.30 -27.48 2.30
CA ARG A 413 3.00 -28.34 3.46
C ARG A 413 2.38 -27.55 4.61
N GLU A 414 2.83 -26.32 4.87
CA GLU A 414 2.28 -25.52 5.96
C GLU A 414 0.86 -25.01 5.63
N ILE A 415 0.56 -24.72 4.36
CA ILE A 415 -0.80 -24.35 3.91
C ILE A 415 -1.74 -25.55 4.05
N VAL A 416 -1.34 -26.72 3.55
CA VAL A 416 -2.12 -27.96 3.69
C VAL A 416 -2.36 -28.30 5.18
N ARG A 417 -1.35 -28.10 6.04
CA ARG A 417 -1.47 -28.28 7.50
C ARG A 417 -2.41 -27.27 8.17
N ARG A 418 -2.51 -26.05 7.64
CA ARG A 418 -3.33 -24.97 8.18
C ARG A 418 -4.75 -24.93 7.62
N ALA A 419 -5.01 -25.60 6.50
CA ALA A 419 -6.34 -25.68 5.89
C ALA A 419 -7.36 -26.24 6.89
N ASP A 420 -8.65 -25.93 6.71
CA ASP A 420 -9.67 -26.58 7.53
C ASP A 420 -9.80 -28.07 7.16
N ALA A 421 -10.22 -28.90 8.11
CA ALA A 421 -10.44 -30.32 7.84
C ALA A 421 -11.55 -30.53 6.79
N ALA A 422 -12.59 -29.70 6.82
CA ALA A 422 -13.67 -29.73 5.86
C ALA A 422 -13.18 -29.38 4.45
N ASP A 423 -12.32 -28.36 4.32
CA ASP A 423 -11.75 -27.96 3.03
C ASP A 423 -10.88 -29.08 2.43
N LEU A 424 -10.07 -29.77 3.24
CA LEU A 424 -9.26 -30.89 2.78
C LEU A 424 -10.13 -32.06 2.29
N VAL A 425 -11.18 -32.42 3.04
CA VAL A 425 -12.09 -33.52 2.66
C VAL A 425 -12.88 -33.16 1.40
N ALA A 426 -13.46 -31.97 1.35
CA ALA A 426 -14.18 -31.47 0.18
C ALA A 426 -13.29 -31.46 -1.08
N TRP A 427 -12.01 -31.09 -0.92
CA TRP A 427 -11.05 -31.09 -2.01
C TRP A 427 -10.79 -32.49 -2.57
N VAL A 428 -10.57 -33.50 -1.70
CA VAL A 428 -10.38 -34.90 -2.13
C VAL A 428 -11.63 -35.43 -2.83
N ALA A 429 -12.82 -35.10 -2.32
CA ALA A 429 -14.08 -35.49 -2.94
C ALA A 429 -14.24 -34.91 -4.36
N ALA A 430 -13.76 -33.69 -4.59
CA ALA A 430 -13.85 -33.00 -5.87
C ALA A 430 -12.80 -33.46 -6.91
N HIS A 431 -11.66 -34.01 -6.48
CA HIS A 431 -10.53 -34.36 -7.37
C HIS A 431 -10.07 -35.82 -7.23
N PRO A 432 -10.96 -36.81 -7.37
CA PRO A 432 -10.64 -38.21 -7.11
C PRO A 432 -9.56 -38.78 -8.04
N ASP A 433 -9.38 -38.19 -9.22
CA ASP A 433 -8.42 -38.64 -10.24
C ASP A 433 -6.98 -38.12 -10.01
N GLU A 434 -6.77 -37.17 -9.10
CA GLU A 434 -5.45 -36.56 -8.85
C GLU A 434 -4.62 -37.34 -7.83
N HIS A 435 -4.16 -38.53 -8.22
CA HIS A 435 -3.59 -39.53 -7.30
C HIS A 435 -2.52 -38.99 -6.32
N ALA A 436 -1.50 -38.27 -6.79
CA ALA A 436 -0.42 -37.80 -5.93
C ALA A 436 -0.83 -36.66 -4.96
N PRO A 437 -1.52 -35.60 -5.42
CA PRO A 437 -2.14 -34.62 -4.53
C PRO A 437 -3.11 -35.23 -3.51
N VAL A 438 -3.98 -36.15 -3.94
CA VAL A 438 -4.94 -36.85 -3.07
C VAL A 438 -4.22 -37.63 -1.98
N ASP A 439 -3.18 -38.40 -2.32
CA ASP A 439 -2.40 -39.17 -1.34
C ASP A 439 -1.79 -38.25 -0.26
N ARG A 440 -1.35 -37.04 -0.66
CA ARG A 440 -0.80 -36.06 0.28
C ARG A 440 -1.88 -35.49 1.21
N VAL A 441 -3.03 -35.11 0.66
CA VAL A 441 -4.14 -34.57 1.46
C VAL A 441 -4.68 -35.64 2.40
N LEU A 442 -4.85 -36.87 1.94
CA LEU A 442 -5.24 -38.02 2.77
C LEU A 442 -4.23 -38.26 3.89
N ALA A 443 -2.93 -38.24 3.59
CA ALA A 443 -1.89 -38.36 4.62
C ALA A 443 -1.96 -37.25 5.68
N GLU A 444 -2.26 -36.01 5.27
CA GLU A 444 -2.46 -34.90 6.21
C GLU A 444 -3.71 -35.12 7.08
N ILE A 445 -4.85 -35.48 6.47
CA ILE A 445 -6.11 -35.80 7.19
C ILE A 445 -5.85 -36.87 8.25
N LEU A 446 -5.16 -37.95 7.88
CA LEU A 446 -4.81 -39.05 8.77
C LEU A 446 -3.82 -38.64 9.89
N SER A 447 -3.01 -37.62 9.64
CA SER A 447 -2.03 -37.11 10.61
C SER A 447 -2.62 -36.12 11.63
N ARG A 448 -3.84 -35.63 11.41
CA ARG A 448 -4.48 -34.66 12.30
C ARG A 448 -4.68 -35.23 13.70
N ARG A 449 -4.53 -34.37 14.71
CA ARG A 449 -4.62 -34.77 16.11
C ARG A 449 -6.07 -35.10 16.49
N ARG A 450 -6.24 -35.88 17.56
CA ARG A 450 -7.55 -36.18 18.18
C ARG A 450 -8.44 -34.97 18.46
N SER A 451 -7.88 -33.78 18.63
CA SER A 451 -8.64 -32.54 18.82
C SER A 451 -9.50 -32.18 17.60
N ASP A 452 -9.10 -32.60 16.40
CA ASP A 452 -9.74 -32.21 15.13
C ASP A 452 -10.64 -33.32 14.59
N ALA A 453 -10.67 -34.47 15.26
CA ALA A 453 -11.38 -35.69 14.87
C ALA A 453 -12.87 -35.42 14.61
N GLY A 454 -13.52 -34.61 15.45
CA GLY A 454 -14.94 -34.26 15.27
C GLY A 454 -15.22 -33.47 13.99
N ALA A 455 -14.34 -32.55 13.60
CA ALA A 455 -14.49 -31.76 12.37
C ALA A 455 -14.21 -32.62 11.12
N VAL A 456 -13.18 -33.46 11.18
CA VAL A 456 -12.89 -34.45 10.13
C VAL A 456 -14.07 -35.41 9.94
N LEU A 457 -14.66 -35.92 11.03
CA LEU A 457 -15.80 -36.83 10.96
C LEU A 457 -17.04 -36.17 10.36
N ALA A 458 -17.35 -34.94 10.77
CA ALA A 458 -18.47 -34.19 10.20
C ALA A 458 -18.30 -34.01 8.68
N ALA A 459 -17.12 -33.57 8.24
CA ALA A 459 -16.82 -33.40 6.83
C ALA A 459 -16.84 -34.73 6.05
N LEU A 460 -16.31 -35.81 6.63
CA LEU A 460 -16.38 -37.13 6.00
C LEU A 460 -17.83 -37.58 5.81
N ARG A 461 -18.72 -37.39 6.79
CA ARG A 461 -20.15 -37.72 6.64
C ARG A 461 -20.80 -36.93 5.51
N ASP A 462 -20.51 -35.62 5.43
CA ASP A 462 -21.06 -34.74 4.39
C ASP A 462 -20.57 -35.11 2.97
N HIS A 463 -19.46 -35.85 2.87
CA HIS A 463 -18.86 -36.32 1.61
C HIS A 463 -18.79 -37.85 1.52
N ASP A 464 -19.78 -38.56 2.08
CA ASP A 464 -19.95 -40.01 1.94
C ASP A 464 -18.69 -40.84 2.30
N TYR A 465 -17.98 -40.39 3.33
CA TYR A 465 -16.71 -40.92 3.83
C TYR A 465 -15.62 -41.02 2.78
N LEU A 466 -15.70 -40.21 1.71
CA LEU A 466 -14.82 -40.26 0.54
C LEU A 466 -14.82 -41.61 -0.17
N ALA A 467 -15.89 -42.40 -0.03
CA ALA A 467 -15.96 -43.76 -0.57
C ALA A 467 -15.78 -43.80 -2.10
N ASP A 468 -16.41 -42.87 -2.82
CA ASP A 468 -16.22 -42.70 -4.27
C ASP A 468 -14.77 -42.36 -4.63
N ALA A 469 -14.18 -41.37 -3.94
CA ALA A 469 -12.81 -40.93 -4.22
C ALA A 469 -11.78 -42.05 -3.96
N VAL A 470 -11.97 -42.82 -2.89
CA VAL A 470 -11.12 -43.99 -2.59
C VAL A 470 -11.34 -45.10 -3.63
N ALA A 471 -12.57 -45.33 -4.09
CA ALA A 471 -12.88 -46.33 -5.11
C ALA A 471 -12.24 -46.00 -6.46
N VAL A 472 -12.27 -44.73 -6.88
CA VAL A 472 -11.59 -44.24 -8.08
C VAL A 472 -10.07 -44.41 -7.95
N ARG A 473 -9.50 -43.97 -6.83
CA ARG A 473 -8.04 -44.00 -6.56
C ARG A 473 -7.46 -45.41 -6.54
N HIS A 474 -8.21 -46.36 -6.02
CA HIS A 474 -7.84 -47.77 -5.88
C HIS A 474 -8.75 -48.66 -6.72
N ALA A 475 -8.96 -48.28 -7.98
CA ALA A 475 -9.69 -49.09 -8.94
C ALA A 475 -9.15 -50.53 -8.94
N ASP A 476 -10.05 -51.50 -8.82
CA ASP A 476 -9.76 -52.94 -8.79
C ASP A 476 -8.95 -53.47 -7.58
N ASP A 477 -8.62 -52.63 -6.59
CA ASP A 477 -7.96 -53.05 -5.34
C ASP A 477 -8.88 -52.83 -4.12
N HIS A 478 -9.88 -53.70 -3.99
CA HIS A 478 -10.82 -53.69 -2.87
C HIS A 478 -10.13 -53.70 -1.50
N ARG A 479 -9.02 -54.43 -1.36
CA ARG A 479 -8.28 -54.51 -0.08
C ARG A 479 -7.61 -53.18 0.27
N ALA A 480 -7.09 -52.45 -0.72
CA ALA A 480 -6.58 -51.10 -0.51
C ALA A 480 -7.70 -50.12 -0.14
N GLN A 481 -8.86 -50.21 -0.81
CA GLN A 481 -10.03 -49.38 -0.49
C GLN A 481 -10.46 -49.56 0.97
N VAL A 482 -10.66 -50.81 1.40
CA VAL A 482 -11.03 -51.15 2.79
C VAL A 482 -10.01 -50.60 3.79
N ARG A 483 -8.71 -50.72 3.48
CA ARG A 483 -7.64 -50.24 4.37
C ARG A 483 -7.68 -48.72 4.54
N VAL A 484 -7.72 -47.98 3.44
CA VAL A 484 -7.72 -46.50 3.47
C VAL A 484 -8.96 -45.97 4.16
N LEU A 485 -10.14 -46.51 3.85
CA LEU A 485 -11.39 -46.13 4.51
C LEU A 485 -11.35 -46.44 6.00
N ARG A 486 -10.82 -47.60 6.40
CA ARG A 486 -10.68 -47.94 7.82
C ARG A 486 -9.74 -46.98 8.54
N ASP A 487 -8.61 -46.64 7.95
CA ASP A 487 -7.67 -45.68 8.54
C ASP A 487 -8.31 -44.29 8.69
N LEU A 488 -9.09 -43.83 7.69
CA LEU A 488 -9.85 -42.59 7.76
C LEU A 488 -10.89 -42.60 8.89
N LEU A 489 -11.66 -43.69 9.01
CA LEU A 489 -12.65 -43.85 10.07
C LEU A 489 -11.98 -43.84 11.45
N VAL A 490 -10.90 -44.60 11.64
CA VAL A 490 -10.17 -44.64 12.91
C VAL A 490 -9.62 -43.28 13.30
N ALA A 491 -9.06 -42.53 12.34
CA ALA A 491 -8.59 -41.16 12.54
C ALA A 491 -9.74 -40.21 12.92
N ALA A 492 -10.86 -40.26 12.18
CA ALA A 492 -12.02 -39.38 12.37
C ALA A 492 -12.76 -39.63 13.70
N TYR A 493 -12.84 -40.87 14.17
CA TYR A 493 -13.42 -41.17 15.49
C TYR A 493 -12.40 -41.05 16.65
N GLY A 494 -11.14 -40.73 16.35
CA GLY A 494 -10.08 -40.53 17.34
C GLY A 494 -9.69 -41.81 18.11
N GLY A 495 -10.07 -42.99 17.63
CA GLY A 495 -9.85 -44.28 18.28
C GLY A 495 -8.54 -44.96 17.87
N ARG A 496 -8.26 -46.15 18.45
CA ARG A 496 -7.42 -47.15 17.76
C ARG A 496 -8.25 -48.12 16.93
N TYR A 497 -9.52 -48.25 17.30
CA TYR A 497 -10.53 -49.11 16.70
C TYR A 497 -11.87 -48.39 16.84
N LEU A 498 -12.83 -48.75 15.98
CA LEU A 498 -14.21 -48.26 16.06
C LEU A 498 -14.95 -48.98 17.19
N THR A 499 -15.81 -48.27 17.92
CA THR A 499 -16.76 -48.90 18.86
C THR A 499 -17.91 -49.54 18.11
N ASP A 500 -18.66 -50.47 18.74
CA ASP A 500 -19.82 -51.09 18.09
C ASP A 500 -20.89 -50.07 17.65
N GLU A 501 -21.02 -48.97 18.39
CA GLU A 501 -21.90 -47.85 18.04
C GLU A 501 -21.42 -47.13 16.79
N GLN A 502 -20.12 -46.81 16.71
CA GLN A 502 -19.52 -46.16 15.54
C GLN A 502 -19.55 -47.06 14.30
N ARG A 503 -19.30 -48.37 14.47
CA ARG A 503 -19.42 -49.35 13.39
C ARG A 503 -20.84 -49.41 12.83
N ARG A 504 -21.84 -49.44 13.72
CA ARG A 504 -23.25 -49.43 13.32
C ARG A 504 -23.59 -48.13 12.58
N GLU A 505 -23.14 -47.00 13.10
CA GLU A 505 -23.36 -45.69 12.47
C GLU A 505 -22.85 -45.64 11.02
N VAL A 506 -21.62 -46.11 10.77
CA VAL A 506 -21.05 -46.14 9.41
C VAL A 506 -21.79 -47.15 8.53
N ALA A 507 -22.13 -48.32 9.06
CA ALA A 507 -22.83 -49.37 8.31
C ALA A 507 -24.28 -48.99 7.92
N GLU A 508 -24.92 -48.14 8.71
CA GLU A 508 -26.26 -47.59 8.46
C GLU A 508 -26.24 -46.34 7.55
N HIS A 509 -25.06 -45.80 7.23
CA HIS A 509 -24.94 -44.67 6.32
C HIS A 509 -25.28 -45.06 4.87
N PRO A 510 -26.03 -44.24 4.09
CA PRO A 510 -26.41 -44.58 2.71
C PRO A 510 -25.21 -44.94 1.81
N ALA A 511 -24.06 -44.27 1.99
CA ALA A 511 -22.83 -44.58 1.26
C ALA A 511 -22.35 -46.03 1.43
N ALA A 512 -22.60 -46.67 2.58
CA ALA A 512 -22.18 -48.05 2.81
C ALA A 512 -22.99 -49.06 1.98
N GLU A 513 -24.19 -48.69 1.51
CA GLU A 513 -24.96 -49.50 0.56
C GLU A 513 -24.32 -49.51 -0.82
N SER A 514 -23.90 -48.34 -1.29
CA SER A 514 -23.28 -48.15 -2.60
C SER A 514 -21.82 -48.60 -2.64
N HIS A 515 -21.11 -48.62 -1.51
CA HIS A 515 -19.69 -48.94 -1.42
C HIS A 515 -19.41 -50.10 -0.45
N PRO A 516 -19.29 -51.34 -0.96
CA PRO A 516 -18.98 -52.52 -0.13
C PRO A 516 -17.70 -52.38 0.69
N ALA A 517 -16.70 -51.68 0.16
CA ALA A 517 -15.43 -51.43 0.87
C ALA A 517 -15.61 -50.56 2.13
N LEU A 518 -16.56 -49.60 2.12
CA LEU A 518 -16.86 -48.78 3.30
C LEU A 518 -17.54 -49.62 4.39
N ARG A 519 -18.48 -50.49 3.99
CA ARG A 519 -19.14 -51.42 4.90
C ARG A 519 -18.13 -52.36 5.56
N GLU A 520 -17.26 -52.99 4.77
CA GLU A 520 -16.22 -53.88 5.29
C GLU A 520 -15.16 -53.13 6.12
N ALA A 521 -14.83 -51.88 5.78
CA ALA A 521 -13.94 -51.05 6.59
C ALA A 521 -14.46 -50.82 8.02
N ALA A 522 -15.79 -50.76 8.19
CA ALA A 522 -16.46 -50.65 9.48
C ALA A 522 -16.53 -51.98 10.25
N GLU A 523 -16.29 -53.13 9.62
CA GLU A 523 -16.26 -54.42 10.30
C GLU A 523 -14.97 -54.60 11.13
N PRO A 524 -15.03 -55.32 12.28
CA PRO A 524 -13.84 -55.61 13.06
C PRO A 524 -12.84 -56.45 12.24
N PRO A 525 -11.53 -56.14 12.27
CA PRO A 525 -10.54 -56.99 11.61
C PRO A 525 -10.52 -58.40 12.21
N GLU A 526 -10.27 -59.42 11.38
CA GLU A 526 -10.23 -60.83 11.80
C GLU A 526 -9.24 -61.09 12.96
N ASP A 527 -8.23 -60.23 13.12
CA ASP A 527 -7.21 -60.28 14.17
C ASP A 527 -7.53 -59.43 15.42
N GLU A 528 -8.70 -58.77 15.50
CA GLU A 528 -9.07 -57.97 16.67
C GLU A 528 -9.48 -58.90 17.84
N PRO A 529 -8.86 -58.80 19.03
CA PRO A 529 -9.23 -59.63 20.15
C PRO A 529 -10.67 -59.33 20.55
N VAL A 530 -11.57 -60.30 20.32
CA VAL A 530 -12.99 -60.23 20.67
C VAL A 530 -13.11 -59.86 22.15
N ARG A 531 -13.47 -58.60 22.42
CA ARG A 531 -13.75 -58.16 23.79
C ARG A 531 -15.08 -58.81 24.19
N PRO A 532 -15.12 -59.60 25.28
CA PRO A 532 -16.37 -60.18 25.73
C PRO A 532 -17.33 -59.05 26.10
N ALA A 533 -18.55 -59.12 25.53
CA ALA A 533 -19.64 -58.21 25.80
C ALA A 533 -19.90 -58.15 27.31
N TYR A 534 -19.51 -57.05 27.96
CA TYR A 534 -19.85 -56.83 29.35
C TYR A 534 -21.32 -56.39 29.44
N GLY A 535 -22.18 -57.38 29.67
CA GLY A 535 -23.56 -57.19 30.05
C GLY A 535 -23.69 -56.49 31.41
N ALA A 536 -24.76 -55.72 31.54
CA ALA A 536 -25.16 -55.00 32.74
C ALA A 536 -25.23 -55.91 33.99
N SER A 537 -24.60 -55.50 35.10
CA SER A 537 -25.06 -55.86 36.45
C SER A 537 -24.41 -55.01 37.56
N ALA A 538 -25.30 -54.41 38.36
CA ALA A 538 -25.26 -54.18 39.81
C ALA A 538 -23.99 -53.60 40.49
N ALA A 539 -24.17 -52.35 40.94
CA ALA A 539 -23.76 -51.76 42.20
C ALA A 539 -22.96 -52.65 43.19
N VAL A 540 -21.67 -52.32 43.36
CA VAL A 540 -20.96 -52.44 44.65
C VAL A 540 -20.01 -51.24 44.79
N GLY A 541 -20.17 -50.52 45.89
CA GLY A 541 -19.45 -49.29 46.18
C GLY A 541 -17.95 -49.49 46.38
N VAL A 542 -17.16 -48.64 45.72
CA VAL A 542 -15.76 -48.37 46.06
C VAL A 542 -15.58 -46.85 46.07
N LYS A 543 -15.06 -46.35 47.19
CA LYS A 543 -14.81 -44.94 47.51
C LYS A 543 -14.04 -44.21 46.38
N PRO A 544 -14.36 -42.93 46.09
CA PRO A 544 -13.59 -42.14 45.14
C PRO A 544 -12.23 -41.78 45.76
N ARG A 545 -11.14 -42.20 45.10
CA ARG A 545 -9.85 -41.49 45.18
C ARG A 545 -9.88 -40.39 44.13
N LEU A 546 -9.87 -39.15 44.60
CA LEU A 546 -9.70 -37.93 43.81
C LEU A 546 -8.48 -38.05 42.88
N PRO A 547 -8.62 -37.84 41.56
CA PRO A 547 -7.53 -37.29 40.77
C PRO A 547 -7.54 -35.78 40.93
N PHE A 548 -6.34 -35.22 41.16
CA PHE A 548 -6.04 -33.80 41.10
C PHE A 548 -6.63 -33.18 39.83
N VAL A 549 -7.62 -32.29 40.01
CA VAL A 549 -8.01 -31.31 39.01
C VAL A 549 -6.95 -30.20 39.07
N LEU A 550 -6.05 -30.17 38.10
CA LEU A 550 -5.33 -28.93 37.77
C LEU A 550 -6.38 -27.99 37.17
N SER A 551 -6.84 -27.04 37.98
CA SER A 551 -7.80 -26.03 37.59
C SER A 551 -7.20 -25.13 36.50
N ASP A 552 -8.03 -24.73 35.53
CA ASP A 552 -7.71 -23.79 34.44
C ASP A 552 -7.07 -22.47 34.92
N THR A 553 -7.15 -22.16 36.22
CA THR A 553 -6.47 -21.04 36.86
C THR A 553 -4.94 -21.14 36.84
N ALA A 554 -4.35 -22.34 36.87
CA ALA A 554 -2.90 -22.51 36.83
C ALA A 554 -2.34 -22.25 35.42
N LEU A 555 -3.08 -22.62 34.37
CA LEU A 555 -2.71 -22.32 32.98
C LEU A 555 -2.86 -20.82 32.70
N VAL A 556 -3.94 -20.20 33.17
CA VAL A 556 -4.17 -18.75 33.02
C VAL A 556 -3.10 -17.94 33.76
N LEU A 557 -2.72 -18.32 34.99
CA LEU A 557 -1.65 -17.64 35.73
C LEU A 557 -0.28 -17.78 35.05
N THR A 558 0.01 -18.93 34.43
CA THR A 558 1.27 -19.15 33.73
C THR A 558 1.34 -18.32 32.43
N VAL A 559 0.23 -18.26 31.67
CA VAL A 559 0.14 -17.41 30.47
C VAL A 559 0.22 -15.92 30.84
N LEU A 560 -0.43 -15.49 31.93
CA LEU A 560 -0.36 -14.10 32.39
C LEU A 560 1.06 -13.72 32.85
N ALA A 561 1.76 -14.62 33.54
CA ALA A 561 3.13 -14.38 33.99
C ALA A 561 4.12 -14.25 32.82
N VAL A 562 3.98 -15.09 31.78
CA VAL A 562 4.80 -14.99 30.55
C VAL A 562 4.52 -13.69 29.80
N PHE A 563 3.25 -13.27 29.73
CA PHE A 563 2.87 -12.03 29.06
C PHE A 563 3.40 -10.78 29.81
N VAL A 564 3.31 -10.77 31.14
CA VAL A 564 3.84 -9.68 31.97
C VAL A 564 5.36 -9.58 31.86
N LEU A 565 6.08 -10.71 31.83
CA LEU A 565 7.53 -10.73 31.62
C LEU A 565 7.93 -10.23 30.23
N ALA A 566 7.18 -10.59 29.18
CA ALA A 566 7.43 -10.09 27.83
C ALA A 566 7.22 -8.57 27.72
N VAL A 567 6.15 -8.04 28.32
CA VAL A 567 5.88 -6.60 28.34
C VAL A 567 6.93 -5.85 29.14
N LEU A 568 7.34 -6.36 30.31
CA LEU A 568 8.42 -5.76 31.10
C LEU A 568 9.76 -5.77 30.35
N GLY A 569 10.06 -6.83 29.60
CA GLY A 569 11.25 -6.90 28.75
C GLY A 569 11.26 -5.84 27.65
N VAL A 570 10.12 -5.62 26.99
CA VAL A 570 9.97 -4.59 25.95
C VAL A 570 10.08 -3.18 26.54
N VAL A 571 9.46 -2.92 27.70
CA VAL A 571 9.55 -1.62 28.39
C VAL A 571 10.99 -1.35 28.84
N LEU A 572 11.69 -2.35 29.37
CA LEU A 572 13.10 -2.20 29.76
C LEU A 572 14.01 -1.94 28.55
N LEU A 573 13.75 -2.61 27.42
CA LEU A 573 14.48 -2.38 26.17
C LEU A 573 14.26 -0.95 25.63
N ILE A 574 13.02 -0.46 25.67
CA ILE A 574 12.69 0.92 25.28
C ILE A 574 13.37 1.94 26.21
N TRP A 575 13.39 1.68 27.52
CA TRP A 575 14.03 2.56 28.49
C TRP A 575 15.57 2.60 28.33
N LEU A 576 16.19 1.45 28.04
CA LEU A 576 17.63 1.35 27.73
C LEU A 576 18.02 2.01 26.40
N LEU A 577 17.10 2.09 25.43
CA LEU A 577 17.33 2.79 24.16
C LEU A 577 17.06 4.29 24.25
N ALA A 578 16.39 4.75 25.30
CA ALA A 578 16.05 6.15 25.55
C ALA A 578 16.97 6.83 26.58
N SER A 579 17.89 6.07 27.20
CA SER A 579 18.94 6.54 28.13
C SER A 579 20.29 6.46 27.44
#